data_AF-A0A7M7GM87-F1
#
_entry.id   AF-A0A7M7GM87-F1
#
_cell.length_a   1.000
_cell.length_b   1.000
_cell.length_c   1.000
_cell.angle_alpha   90.00
_cell.angle_beta   90.00
_cell.angle_gamma   90.00
#
_symmetry.space_group_name_H-M   'P 1'
#
loop_
_entity.id
_entity.type
_entity.pdbx_description
1 polymer ?
#
loop_
_entity_poly.entity_id
_entity_poly.type
_entity_poly.pdbx_seq_one_letter_code
_entity_poly.pdbx_strand_id
1 'polypeptide(L)'
;MEAHFRICFLFVVFGFLGVNAQVCDISALSIDPMLLIDGVTPVGPYSAYTLIFFTCTSTYMSNLPEFNMCQGSDTWMTSPEDYTCSAPCSADEWSSFTATVTSGQYITTDNAYEHNTVISLSCAEGSIEGSDIITCQDGSWIPSRQSIRCNLCGTTGLSLAPMLLIDDVIPAPSYPIFDLISVSCQTTYMSKFGNFNMCLESGWITPLQDYECLAPCDPGTWSSVDASVIIGQYFASNNVYEHNTILEFSCSAGSLEGPAITACQNGAWSPATDSVQCKQPCDSRSLLSRQELTITVMLLTLPVCTHLIHFHQLLV
;
A
#
# COMPACT_ATOMS: atom_id res chain seq x y z
N MET A 1 31.04 59.82 -65.25
CA MET A 1 30.78 58.37 -65.13
C MET A 1 31.97 57.70 -65.80
N GLU A 2 32.96 57.12 -65.14
CA GLU A 2 33.16 56.60 -63.78
C GLU A 2 34.68 56.60 -63.55
N ALA A 3 35.11 56.93 -62.35
CA ALA A 3 36.50 56.92 -61.93
C ALA A 3 36.82 55.58 -61.27
N HIS A 4 37.96 54.96 -61.61
CA HIS A 4 38.55 53.92 -60.78
C HIS A 4 40.03 54.22 -60.56
N PHE A 5 40.29 54.86 -59.41
CA PHE A 5 41.61 55.07 -58.82
C PHE A 5 42.09 53.72 -58.27
N ARG A 6 43.21 53.21 -58.76
CA ARG A 6 43.92 52.08 -58.12
C ARG A 6 44.77 52.63 -56.97
N ILE A 7 44.33 52.41 -55.74
CA ILE A 7 45.15 52.62 -54.54
C ILE A 7 45.75 51.26 -54.15
N CYS A 8 47.05 51.12 -54.36
CA CYS A 8 47.83 50.03 -53.78
C CYS A 8 47.95 50.29 -52.27
N PHE A 9 47.20 49.56 -51.45
CA PHE A 9 47.46 49.50 -50.02
C PHE A 9 48.62 48.54 -49.76
N LEU A 10 49.78 49.12 -49.46
CA LEU A 10 50.91 48.46 -48.83
C LEU A 10 50.45 47.98 -47.44
N PHE A 11 50.31 46.67 -47.24
CA PHE A 11 50.25 46.12 -45.89
C PHE A 11 51.66 46.18 -45.30
N VAL A 12 51.92 47.23 -44.52
CA VAL A 12 53.09 47.28 -43.64
C VAL A 12 52.82 46.29 -42.51
N VAL A 13 53.45 45.13 -42.60
CA VAL A 13 53.60 44.20 -41.48
C VAL A 13 54.45 44.90 -40.42
N PHE A 14 53.80 45.51 -39.42
CA PHE A 14 54.49 45.94 -38.22
C PHE A 14 54.89 44.68 -37.44
N GLY A 15 56.10 44.21 -37.68
CA GLY A 15 56.81 43.34 -36.75
C GLY A 15 57.09 44.11 -35.48
N PHE A 16 56.28 43.86 -34.45
CA PHE A 16 56.62 44.25 -33.09
C PHE A 16 57.79 43.39 -32.62
N LEU A 17 58.95 44.03 -32.46
CA LEU A 17 60.09 43.50 -31.72
C LEU A 17 59.63 43.14 -30.30
N GLY A 18 59.83 41.87 -29.95
CA GLY A 18 59.30 41.22 -28.75
C GLY A 18 59.79 41.84 -27.45
N VAL A 19 58.86 42.48 -26.74
CA VAL A 19 58.82 42.33 -25.29
C VAL A 19 58.36 40.90 -25.06
N ASN A 20 59.14 40.09 -24.32
CA ASN A 20 58.70 38.78 -23.85
C ASN A 20 57.51 39.00 -22.89
N ALA A 21 56.33 39.25 -23.45
CA ALA A 21 55.10 39.23 -22.71
C ALA A 21 54.93 37.77 -22.27
N GLN A 22 55.20 37.51 -20.99
CA GLN A 22 54.86 36.23 -20.40
C GLN A 22 53.34 36.11 -20.46
N VAL A 23 52.87 35.24 -21.32
CA VAL A 23 51.46 34.95 -21.52
C VAL A 23 51.22 33.45 -21.35
N CYS A 24 49.96 33.09 -21.15
CA CYS A 24 49.51 31.72 -21.23
C CYS A 24 48.45 31.62 -22.33
N ASP A 25 48.66 30.74 -23.29
CA ASP A 25 47.64 30.40 -24.27
C ASP A 25 46.82 29.18 -23.81
N ILE A 26 45.55 29.19 -24.20
CA ILE A 26 44.58 28.12 -23.92
C ILE A 26 44.07 27.45 -25.21
N SER A 27 44.41 28.01 -26.37
CA SER A 27 43.87 27.61 -27.68
C SER A 27 44.17 26.15 -28.04
N ALA A 28 45.22 25.56 -27.45
CA ALA A 28 45.64 24.18 -27.66
C ALA A 28 45.20 23.21 -26.56
N LEU A 29 44.49 23.69 -25.52
CA LEU A 29 44.07 22.88 -24.38
C LEU A 29 42.70 22.23 -24.62
N SER A 30 42.52 21.01 -24.09
CA SER A 30 41.23 20.32 -24.10
C SER A 30 40.39 20.74 -22.90
N ILE A 31 39.74 21.89 -23.02
CA ILE A 31 38.93 22.48 -21.94
C ILE A 31 37.52 21.87 -21.92
N ASP A 32 36.96 21.70 -20.72
CA ASP A 32 35.56 21.36 -20.54
C ASP A 32 34.65 22.33 -21.34
N PRO A 33 33.72 21.82 -22.16
CA PRO A 33 32.90 22.66 -23.03
C PRO A 33 31.97 23.61 -22.28
N MET A 34 31.68 23.33 -21.00
CA MET A 34 30.86 24.18 -20.14
C MET A 34 31.72 25.16 -19.33
N LEU A 35 33.04 25.16 -19.44
CA LEU A 35 33.90 26.14 -18.77
C LEU A 35 33.93 27.47 -19.54
N LEU A 36 33.73 28.55 -18.79
CA LEU A 36 33.83 29.94 -19.19
C LEU A 36 35.05 30.56 -18.51
N ILE A 37 35.72 31.47 -19.22
CA ILE A 37 36.83 32.25 -18.69
C ILE A 37 36.43 33.72 -18.75
N ASP A 38 36.41 34.40 -17.60
CA ASP A 38 35.89 35.75 -17.39
C ASP A 38 34.46 35.93 -17.96
N GLY A 39 33.64 34.89 -17.84
CA GLY A 39 32.22 34.90 -18.27
C GLY A 39 32.01 34.84 -19.78
N VAL A 40 33.05 34.60 -20.57
CA VAL A 40 32.98 34.37 -22.01
C VAL A 40 33.55 33.00 -22.35
N THR A 41 33.27 32.51 -23.56
CA THR A 41 33.95 31.31 -24.04
C THR A 41 35.47 31.54 -24.01
N PRO A 42 36.29 30.53 -23.65
CA PRO A 42 37.72 30.69 -23.50
C PRO A 42 38.37 31.33 -24.75
N VAL A 43 38.88 32.57 -24.64
CA VAL A 43 39.65 33.25 -25.70
C VAL A 43 40.98 33.74 -25.12
N GLY A 44 42.08 33.10 -25.52
CA GLY A 44 43.44 33.53 -25.19
C GLY A 44 44.01 34.57 -26.17
N PRO A 45 45.22 35.10 -25.91
CA PRO A 45 46.13 34.77 -24.80
C PRO A 45 45.90 35.62 -23.53
N TYR A 46 46.27 35.08 -22.37
CA TYR A 46 46.13 35.75 -21.07
C TYR A 46 47.47 36.26 -20.53
N SER A 47 47.46 37.44 -19.90
CA SER A 47 48.67 38.05 -19.33
C SER A 47 49.14 37.31 -18.07
N ALA A 48 50.45 37.22 -17.85
CA ALA A 48 50.98 36.68 -16.61
C ALA A 48 50.61 37.55 -15.39
N TYR A 49 50.45 36.88 -14.25
CA TYR A 49 50.14 37.44 -12.94
C TYR A 49 48.83 38.23 -12.85
N THR A 50 47.94 38.07 -13.83
CA THR A 50 46.57 38.57 -13.76
C THR A 50 45.64 37.47 -13.25
N LEU A 51 44.75 37.84 -12.34
CA LEU A 51 43.71 36.96 -11.83
C LEU A 51 42.61 36.82 -12.88
N ILE A 52 42.20 35.58 -13.14
CA ILE A 52 41.25 35.20 -14.20
C ILE A 52 40.20 34.31 -13.56
N PHE A 53 38.92 34.48 -13.93
CA PHE A 53 37.83 33.71 -13.35
C PHE A 53 37.39 32.56 -14.28
N PHE A 54 37.49 31.35 -13.78
CA PHE A 54 37.09 30.11 -14.42
C PHE A 54 35.74 29.71 -13.80
N THR A 55 34.66 29.85 -14.56
CA THR A 55 33.30 29.57 -14.10
C THR A 55 32.61 28.62 -15.05
N CYS A 56 31.66 27.82 -14.59
CA CYS A 56 30.90 26.97 -15.50
C CYS A 56 29.68 27.71 -16.07
N THR A 57 29.16 27.24 -17.22
CA THR A 57 27.90 27.71 -17.78
C THR A 57 26.76 27.47 -16.80
N SER A 58 25.75 28.35 -16.85
CA SER A 58 24.56 28.39 -15.97
C SER A 58 24.27 27.07 -15.24
N THR A 59 24.36 27.09 -13.91
CA THR A 59 24.05 26.01 -12.94
C THR A 59 24.99 24.80 -12.88
N TYR A 60 25.95 24.68 -13.80
CA TYR A 60 27.04 23.70 -13.67
C TYR A 60 28.01 24.14 -12.57
N MET A 61 28.67 23.17 -11.94
CA MET A 61 29.63 23.44 -10.88
C MET A 61 31.04 22.99 -11.23
N SER A 62 32.01 23.83 -10.91
CA SER A 62 33.43 23.48 -11.04
C SER A 62 33.88 22.62 -9.87
N ASN A 63 34.72 21.63 -10.17
CA ASN A 63 35.45 20.87 -9.16
C ASN A 63 36.55 21.68 -8.45
N LEU A 64 36.93 22.84 -9.00
CA LEU A 64 38.06 23.66 -8.59
C LEU A 64 37.66 25.12 -8.29
N PRO A 65 38.49 25.88 -7.56
CA PRO A 65 38.22 27.29 -7.25
C PRO A 65 38.06 28.15 -8.51
N GLU A 66 37.15 29.12 -8.43
CA GLU A 66 36.81 30.00 -9.56
C GLU A 66 37.97 30.90 -10.00
N PHE A 67 38.94 31.20 -9.14
CA PHE A 67 40.08 32.01 -9.56
C PHE A 67 41.23 31.12 -10.04
N ASN A 68 41.86 31.54 -11.13
CA ASN A 68 43.09 30.98 -11.63
C ASN A 68 44.04 32.12 -12.03
N MET A 69 45.31 31.80 -12.24
CA MET A 69 46.31 32.79 -12.62
C MET A 69 47.36 32.16 -13.54
N CYS A 70 47.64 32.83 -14.66
CA CYS A 70 48.81 32.55 -15.47
C CYS A 70 50.07 32.98 -14.71
N GLN A 71 51.00 32.07 -14.43
CA GLN A 71 52.28 32.37 -13.78
C GLN A 71 53.35 32.82 -14.79
N GLY A 72 53.04 32.71 -16.09
CA GLY A 72 53.86 33.17 -17.21
C GLY A 72 54.72 32.07 -17.84
N SER A 73 54.93 32.15 -19.15
CA SER A 73 55.61 31.09 -19.94
C SER A 73 54.76 29.81 -20.04
N ASP A 74 53.46 29.97 -20.31
CA ASP A 74 52.49 28.87 -20.46
C ASP A 74 52.28 27.99 -19.21
N THR A 75 52.68 28.46 -18.03
CA THR A 75 52.38 27.79 -16.76
C THR A 75 51.20 28.44 -16.05
N TRP A 76 50.22 27.61 -15.71
CA TRP A 76 49.05 27.99 -14.92
C TRP A 76 49.23 27.58 -13.46
N MET A 77 48.60 28.31 -12.52
CA MET A 77 48.53 27.88 -11.12
C MET A 77 47.85 26.52 -10.99
N THR A 78 46.73 26.36 -11.70
CA THR A 78 46.01 25.10 -11.87
C THR A 78 45.79 24.90 -13.36
N SER A 79 46.03 23.70 -13.89
CA SER A 79 45.85 23.46 -15.34
C SER A 79 44.39 23.71 -15.73
N PRO A 80 44.10 24.48 -16.79
CA PRO A 80 42.74 24.62 -17.30
C PRO A 80 42.06 23.30 -17.67
N GLU A 81 42.84 22.27 -18.00
CA GLU A 81 42.34 20.92 -18.32
C GLU A 81 41.88 20.14 -17.07
N ASP A 82 42.26 20.58 -15.87
CA ASP A 82 41.83 19.96 -14.61
C ASP A 82 40.44 20.45 -14.16
N TYR A 83 39.92 21.52 -14.76
CA TYR A 83 38.59 22.04 -14.49
C TYR A 83 37.53 21.19 -15.18
N THR A 84 36.62 20.65 -14.38
CA THR A 84 35.45 19.91 -14.86
C THR A 84 34.18 20.58 -14.36
N CYS A 85 33.20 20.72 -15.25
CA CYS A 85 31.89 21.28 -14.96
C CYS A 85 30.87 20.15 -14.87
N SER A 86 30.36 19.89 -13.67
CA SER A 86 29.36 18.84 -13.44
C SER A 86 27.93 19.39 -13.50
N ALA A 87 27.04 18.63 -14.14
CA ALA A 87 25.65 19.03 -14.31
C ALA A 87 24.85 18.94 -12.99
N PRO A 88 23.95 19.90 -12.72
CA PRO A 88 23.02 19.85 -11.59
C PRO A 88 21.81 18.96 -11.89
N CYS A 89 21.10 18.52 -10.85
CA CYS A 89 19.92 17.68 -10.99
C CYS A 89 18.62 18.49 -10.79
N SER A 90 17.58 18.19 -11.58
CA SER A 90 16.28 18.86 -11.48
C SER A 90 15.52 18.51 -10.20
N ALA A 91 14.81 19.49 -9.62
CA ALA A 91 13.94 19.29 -8.46
C ALA A 91 12.52 18.79 -8.82
N ASP A 92 12.08 18.96 -10.07
CA ASP A 92 10.71 18.64 -10.50
C ASP A 92 10.44 17.13 -10.61
N GLU A 93 11.49 16.31 -10.49
CA GLU A 93 11.36 14.85 -10.60
C GLU A 93 10.65 14.20 -9.40
N TRP A 94 10.36 14.92 -8.31
CA TRP A 94 9.98 14.29 -7.04
C TRP A 94 8.65 14.78 -6.45
N SER A 95 7.69 15.21 -7.27
CA SER A 95 6.41 15.79 -6.80
C SER A 95 5.58 14.93 -5.84
N SER A 96 5.79 13.61 -5.79
CA SER A 96 5.15 12.69 -4.83
C SER A 96 5.93 12.47 -3.53
N PHE A 97 7.08 13.13 -3.38
CA PHE A 97 8.00 12.98 -2.27
C PHE A 97 8.30 14.34 -1.64
N THR A 98 8.54 14.33 -0.34
CA THR A 98 9.17 15.44 0.38
C THR A 98 10.68 15.20 0.42
N ALA A 99 11.42 16.08 -0.25
CA ALA A 99 12.89 16.04 -0.29
C ALA A 99 13.49 16.97 0.77
N THR A 100 14.41 16.46 1.58
CA THR A 100 15.17 17.23 2.58
C THR A 100 16.65 17.14 2.26
N VAL A 101 17.29 18.30 2.05
CA VAL A 101 18.75 18.35 1.82
C VAL A 101 19.47 17.90 3.07
N THR A 102 20.24 16.82 2.94
CA THR A 102 21.08 16.28 4.02
C THR A 102 22.51 16.79 3.89
N SER A 103 22.99 16.98 2.65
CA SER A 103 24.29 17.56 2.33
C SER A 103 24.27 18.18 0.94
N GLY A 104 25.07 19.22 0.68
CA GLY A 104 25.04 19.99 -0.57
C GLY A 104 24.06 21.16 -0.49
N GLN A 105 23.58 21.62 -1.65
CA GLN A 105 22.81 22.86 -1.75
C GLN A 105 21.71 22.76 -2.82
N TYR A 106 20.57 23.37 -2.48
CA TYR A 106 19.46 23.59 -3.39
C TYR A 106 19.48 25.03 -3.90
N ILE A 107 19.52 25.20 -5.22
CA ILE A 107 19.57 26.49 -5.89
C ILE A 107 18.14 26.89 -6.25
N THR A 108 17.57 27.80 -5.47
CA THR A 108 16.17 28.22 -5.60
C THR A 108 15.87 28.97 -6.89
N THR A 109 16.84 29.71 -7.43
CA THR A 109 16.68 30.49 -8.67
C THR A 109 16.46 29.60 -9.88
N ASP A 110 17.04 28.40 -9.86
CA ASP A 110 17.10 27.50 -11.01
C ASP A 110 16.30 26.22 -10.79
N ASN A 111 15.65 26.08 -9.61
CA ASN A 111 14.88 24.90 -9.23
C ASN A 111 15.69 23.60 -9.38
N ALA A 112 16.95 23.64 -8.93
CA ALA A 112 17.93 22.58 -9.17
C ALA A 112 18.79 22.30 -7.93
N TYR A 113 19.32 21.08 -7.85
CA TYR A 113 20.24 20.64 -6.83
C TYR A 113 21.66 20.53 -7.40
N GLU A 114 22.62 21.02 -6.64
CA GLU A 114 24.03 20.96 -7.01
C GLU A 114 24.52 19.52 -7.16
N HIS A 115 25.50 19.30 -8.04
CA HIS A 115 26.23 18.03 -8.10
C HIS A 115 26.75 17.62 -6.71
N ASN A 116 26.69 16.33 -6.39
CA ASN A 116 26.96 15.73 -5.09
C ASN A 116 25.99 16.12 -3.97
N THR A 117 24.90 16.83 -4.26
CA THR A 117 23.84 17.05 -3.28
C THR A 117 23.19 15.72 -2.91
N VAL A 118 23.13 15.47 -1.60
CA VAL A 118 22.48 14.30 -1.01
C VAL A 118 21.19 14.76 -0.37
N ILE A 119 20.07 14.18 -0.81
CA ILE A 119 18.76 14.44 -0.24
C ILE A 119 18.20 13.16 0.37
N SER A 120 17.52 13.33 1.50
CA SER A 120 16.66 12.32 2.09
C SER A 120 15.25 12.55 1.58
N LEU A 121 14.66 11.52 1.02
CA LEU A 121 13.28 11.48 0.58
C LEU A 121 12.40 10.96 1.70
N SER A 122 11.18 11.47 1.73
CA SER A 122 10.07 10.91 2.48
C SER A 122 8.86 10.90 1.56
N CYS A 123 7.97 9.95 1.74
CA CYS A 123 6.70 9.97 1.02
C CYS A 123 5.77 10.97 1.69
N ALA A 124 5.01 11.73 0.89
CA ALA A 124 3.92 12.55 1.44
C ALA A 124 2.89 11.66 2.16
N GLU A 125 2.66 10.45 1.64
CA GLU A 125 1.83 9.40 2.23
C GLU A 125 2.48 8.02 2.03
N GLY A 126 2.43 7.15 3.03
CA GLY A 126 3.00 5.79 2.96
C GLY A 126 4.47 5.68 3.38
N SER A 127 5.13 4.57 3.03
CA SER A 127 6.57 4.36 3.27
C SER A 127 7.35 4.29 1.96
N ILE A 128 8.66 4.51 2.02
CA ILE A 128 9.53 4.38 0.86
C ILE A 128 9.85 2.90 0.60
N GLU A 129 9.60 2.46 -0.62
CA GLU A 129 10.21 1.28 -1.20
C GLU A 129 11.45 1.70 -2.00
N GLY A 130 12.59 1.07 -1.72
CA GLY A 130 13.88 1.45 -2.31
C GLY A 130 14.73 2.26 -1.35
N SER A 131 15.60 3.12 -1.89
CA SER A 131 16.45 4.00 -1.09
C SER A 131 15.71 5.28 -0.74
N ASP A 132 15.71 5.64 0.55
CA ASP A 132 15.26 6.94 1.05
C ASP A 132 16.34 8.02 0.94
N ILE A 133 17.56 7.64 0.55
CA ILE A 133 18.66 8.58 0.31
C ILE A 133 19.07 8.51 -1.14
N ILE A 134 19.16 9.68 -1.79
CA ILE A 134 19.63 9.80 -3.17
C ILE A 134 20.67 10.92 -3.30
N THR A 135 21.56 10.75 -4.27
CA THR A 135 22.65 11.69 -4.56
C THR A 135 22.56 12.16 -6.00
N CYS A 136 22.74 13.47 -6.22
CA CYS A 136 22.87 14.04 -7.56
C CYS A 136 24.27 13.75 -8.11
N GLN A 137 24.38 12.97 -9.18
CA GLN A 137 25.63 12.70 -9.86
C GLN A 137 25.50 13.08 -11.35
N ASP A 138 26.25 14.10 -11.75
CA ASP A 138 26.32 14.66 -13.11
C ASP A 138 24.97 14.70 -13.84
N GLY A 139 24.03 15.47 -13.29
CA GLY A 139 22.69 15.65 -13.86
C GLY A 139 21.70 14.51 -13.62
N SER A 140 22.12 13.40 -13.00
CA SER A 140 21.28 12.24 -12.74
C SER A 140 21.17 11.92 -11.24
N TRP A 141 19.97 11.60 -10.78
CA TRP A 141 19.75 11.10 -9.41
C TRP A 141 20.13 9.63 -9.28
N ILE A 142 20.84 9.30 -8.21
CA ILE A 142 21.28 7.93 -7.89
C ILE A 142 20.88 7.56 -6.45
N PRO A 143 20.16 6.45 -6.25
CA PRO A 143 19.55 5.61 -7.28
C PRO A 143 18.47 6.35 -8.08
N SER A 144 18.16 5.83 -9.28
CA SER A 144 17.25 6.52 -10.20
C SER A 144 15.82 6.56 -9.67
N ARG A 145 15.07 7.60 -10.02
CA ARG A 145 13.65 7.79 -9.65
C ARG A 145 12.75 6.60 -9.96
N GLN A 146 13.10 5.77 -10.93
CA GLN A 146 12.32 4.59 -11.28
C GLN A 146 12.45 3.45 -10.24
N SER A 147 13.48 3.47 -9.40
CA SER A 147 13.73 2.44 -8.38
C SER A 147 13.15 2.78 -7.01
N ILE A 148 12.49 3.94 -6.87
CA ILE A 148 11.95 4.44 -5.60
C ILE A 148 10.44 4.62 -5.74
N ARG A 149 9.68 4.08 -4.80
CA ARG A 149 8.20 4.14 -4.79
C ARG A 149 7.70 4.48 -3.39
N CYS A 150 6.49 5.02 -3.32
CA CYS A 150 5.76 5.12 -2.07
C CYS A 150 4.79 3.94 -1.99
N ASN A 151 4.99 3.10 -0.98
CA ASN A 151 4.13 1.96 -0.70
C ASN A 151 2.88 2.43 0.06
N LEU A 152 1.73 2.08 -0.51
CA LEU A 152 0.41 2.35 0.01
C LEU A 152 -0.43 1.08 -0.15
N CYS A 153 -1.35 0.84 0.78
CA CYS A 153 -2.33 -0.23 0.60
C CYS A 153 -3.48 0.26 -0.25
N GLY A 154 -3.56 -0.22 -1.49
CA GLY A 154 -4.62 0.16 -2.43
C GLY A 154 -5.95 -0.57 -2.18
N THR A 155 -7.05 0.06 -2.56
CA THR A 155 -8.36 -0.57 -2.76
C THR A 155 -8.77 -0.62 -4.24
N THR A 156 -8.04 0.09 -5.09
CA THR A 156 -8.33 0.20 -6.53
C THR A 156 -8.11 -1.13 -7.26
N GLY A 157 -9.09 -1.54 -8.06
CA GLY A 157 -9.01 -2.77 -8.87
C GLY A 157 -9.26 -4.07 -8.10
N LEU A 158 -9.63 -3.99 -6.82
CA LEU A 158 -10.01 -5.16 -6.03
C LEU A 158 -11.47 -5.55 -6.33
N SER A 159 -11.71 -6.85 -6.49
CA SER A 159 -13.06 -7.43 -6.48
C SER A 159 -13.47 -7.73 -5.04
N LEU A 160 -14.00 -6.73 -4.34
CA LEU A 160 -14.47 -6.90 -2.97
C LEU A 160 -15.73 -7.77 -2.90
N ALA A 161 -15.92 -8.47 -1.78
CA ALA A 161 -17.14 -9.23 -1.55
C ALA A 161 -18.38 -8.31 -1.59
N PRO A 162 -19.53 -8.81 -2.08
CA PRO A 162 -20.79 -8.07 -2.01
C PRO A 162 -21.08 -7.68 -0.55
N MET A 163 -21.61 -6.48 -0.33
CA MET A 163 -22.00 -5.97 0.98
C MET A 163 -20.85 -5.65 1.96
N LEU A 164 -19.58 -5.83 1.57
CA LEU A 164 -18.44 -5.36 2.35
C LEU A 164 -18.37 -3.83 2.31
N LEU A 165 -18.16 -3.21 3.47
CA LEU A 165 -18.00 -1.77 3.67
C LEU A 165 -16.62 -1.52 4.27
N ILE A 166 -15.93 -0.52 3.75
CA ILE A 166 -14.64 -0.05 4.27
C ILE A 166 -14.83 1.41 4.67
N ASP A 167 -14.50 1.75 5.91
CA ASP A 167 -14.71 3.07 6.52
C ASP A 167 -16.16 3.61 6.33
N ASP A 168 -17.11 2.67 6.34
CA ASP A 168 -18.56 2.87 6.37
C ASP A 168 -19.22 3.65 5.21
N VAL A 169 -18.50 4.16 4.20
CA VAL A 169 -19.15 4.86 3.06
C VAL A 169 -18.41 4.71 1.72
N ILE A 170 -17.14 5.12 1.65
CA ILE A 170 -16.35 5.11 0.40
C ILE A 170 -14.89 4.83 0.77
N PRO A 171 -14.31 3.69 0.35
CA PRO A 171 -12.90 3.43 0.59
C PRO A 171 -12.04 4.48 -0.13
N ALA A 172 -11.03 4.99 0.57
CA ALA A 172 -9.97 5.74 -0.08
C ALA A 172 -9.28 4.85 -1.13
N PRO A 173 -8.79 5.41 -2.25
CA PRO A 173 -8.11 4.63 -3.28
C PRO A 173 -6.83 3.95 -2.75
N SER A 174 -6.25 4.53 -1.69
CA SER A 174 -5.02 4.10 -1.04
C SER A 174 -5.01 4.51 0.44
N TYR A 175 -4.34 3.71 1.27
CA TYR A 175 -4.17 3.93 2.70
C TYR A 175 -2.68 3.90 3.09
N PRO A 176 -2.22 4.80 3.99
CA PRO A 176 -0.87 4.77 4.53
C PRO A 176 -0.56 3.48 5.30
N ILE A 177 0.72 3.16 5.43
CA ILE A 177 1.16 2.05 6.29
C ILE A 177 0.89 2.38 7.76
N PHE A 178 0.53 1.34 8.51
CA PHE A 178 -0.02 1.35 9.87
C PHE A 178 -1.39 1.99 10.01
N ASP A 179 -2.02 2.39 8.90
CA ASP A 179 -3.40 2.86 8.96
C ASP A 179 -4.35 1.70 9.29
N LEU A 180 -5.31 1.98 10.17
CA LEU A 180 -6.28 1.03 10.67
C LEU A 180 -7.65 1.40 10.13
N ILE A 181 -8.15 0.60 9.19
CA ILE A 181 -9.46 0.82 8.59
C ILE A 181 -10.53 0.00 9.31
N SER A 182 -11.76 0.52 9.30
CA SER A 182 -12.91 -0.31 9.66
C SER A 182 -13.33 -1.15 8.45
N VAL A 183 -13.59 -2.42 8.70
CA VAL A 183 -14.12 -3.35 7.70
C VAL A 183 -15.41 -3.92 8.26
N SER A 184 -16.54 -3.54 7.69
CA SER A 184 -17.86 -3.95 8.18
C SER A 184 -18.66 -4.59 7.04
N CYS A 185 -19.77 -5.24 7.36
CA CYS A 185 -20.71 -5.76 6.39
C CYS A 185 -22.03 -5.01 6.50
N GLN A 186 -22.78 -4.89 5.40
CA GLN A 186 -24.13 -4.31 5.45
C GLN A 186 -25.03 -5.11 6.40
N THR A 187 -25.87 -4.37 7.13
CA THR A 187 -26.77 -4.78 8.23
C THR A 187 -26.91 -6.29 8.50
N THR A 188 -26.57 -6.68 9.73
CA THR A 188 -26.70 -8.03 10.35
C THR A 188 -25.77 -9.13 9.82
N TYR A 189 -25.04 -8.88 8.73
CA TYR A 189 -23.95 -9.76 8.30
C TYR A 189 -22.70 -9.55 9.16
N MET A 190 -21.89 -10.59 9.29
CA MET A 190 -20.63 -10.54 10.05
C MET A 190 -19.43 -10.74 9.13
N SER A 191 -18.34 -10.03 9.41
CA SER A 191 -17.07 -10.23 8.72
C SER A 191 -16.38 -11.51 9.22
N LYS A 192 -15.84 -12.31 8.29
CA LYS A 192 -15.11 -13.54 8.60
C LYS A 192 -13.83 -13.32 9.44
N PHE A 193 -13.14 -12.21 9.20
CA PHE A 193 -11.81 -11.93 9.77
C PHE A 193 -11.80 -10.80 10.81
N GLY A 194 -12.98 -10.33 11.24
CA GLY A 194 -13.12 -9.24 12.20
C GLY A 194 -13.30 -7.87 11.56
N ASN A 195 -13.58 -6.85 12.38
CA ASN A 195 -14.09 -5.57 11.89
C ASN A 195 -13.03 -4.51 11.58
N PHE A 196 -11.76 -4.89 11.62
CA PHE A 196 -10.65 -3.98 11.39
C PHE A 196 -9.59 -4.66 10.56
N ASN A 197 -8.89 -3.87 9.75
CA ASN A 197 -7.73 -4.32 9.00
C ASN A 197 -6.66 -3.24 9.07
N MET A 198 -5.39 -3.64 9.02
CA MET A 198 -4.28 -2.70 9.07
C MET A 198 -3.46 -2.83 7.80
N CYS A 199 -3.04 -1.68 7.26
CA CYS A 199 -2.05 -1.64 6.21
C CYS A 199 -0.66 -1.85 6.81
N LEU A 200 0.09 -2.85 6.37
CA LEU A 200 1.50 -3.05 6.73
C LEU A 200 2.41 -2.74 5.54
N GLU A 201 3.71 -2.74 5.77
CA GLU A 201 4.72 -2.61 4.71
C GLU A 201 4.57 -3.69 3.61
N SER A 202 4.04 -4.86 3.96
CA SER A 202 3.75 -5.97 3.05
C SER A 202 2.36 -5.90 2.40
N GLY A 203 1.59 -4.84 2.62
CA GLY A 203 0.18 -4.72 2.24
C GLY A 203 -0.78 -4.97 3.41
N TRP A 204 -2.07 -5.17 3.10
CA TRP A 204 -3.10 -5.45 4.11
C TRP A 204 -2.78 -6.72 4.93
N ILE A 205 -2.99 -6.68 6.26
CA ILE A 205 -2.83 -7.88 7.13
C ILE A 205 -3.63 -9.05 6.57
N THR A 206 -4.90 -8.79 6.27
CA THR A 206 -5.78 -9.73 5.57
C THR A 206 -6.07 -9.13 4.20
N PRO A 207 -5.75 -9.81 3.10
CA PRO A 207 -6.11 -9.31 1.77
C PRO A 207 -7.61 -8.99 1.70
N LEU A 208 -7.96 -7.78 1.25
CA LEU A 208 -9.37 -7.33 1.23
C LEU A 208 -10.28 -8.19 0.33
N GLN A 209 -9.70 -8.92 -0.62
CA GLN A 209 -10.42 -9.87 -1.48
C GLN A 209 -10.83 -11.15 -0.74
N ASP A 210 -10.15 -11.47 0.37
CA ASP A 210 -10.45 -12.66 1.16
C ASP A 210 -11.59 -12.39 2.16
N TYR A 211 -11.89 -11.12 2.45
CA TYR A 211 -13.02 -10.78 3.32
C TYR A 211 -14.34 -11.30 2.75
N GLU A 212 -15.08 -12.00 3.60
CA GLU A 212 -16.39 -12.54 3.29
C GLU A 212 -17.39 -12.01 4.33
N CYS A 213 -18.57 -11.62 3.86
CA CYS A 213 -19.72 -11.27 4.70
C CYS A 213 -20.59 -12.51 4.89
N LEU A 214 -20.65 -13.00 6.13
CA LEU A 214 -21.34 -14.22 6.50
C LEU A 214 -22.77 -13.90 6.92
N ALA A 215 -23.74 -14.59 6.32
CA ALA A 215 -25.15 -14.34 6.53
C ALA A 215 -25.62 -14.78 7.94
N PRO A 216 -26.49 -13.99 8.60
CA PRO A 216 -27.15 -14.40 9.83
C PRO A 216 -28.24 -15.45 9.53
N CYS A 217 -28.61 -16.22 10.55
CA CYS A 217 -29.66 -17.23 10.46
C CYS A 217 -30.99 -16.72 11.02
N ASP A 218 -32.07 -17.06 10.34
CA ASP A 218 -33.44 -16.82 10.81
C ASP A 218 -33.78 -17.82 11.95
N PRO A 219 -34.49 -17.41 13.02
CA PRO A 219 -35.02 -18.30 14.07
C PRO A 219 -35.79 -19.53 13.56
N GLY A 220 -36.23 -19.59 12.30
CA GLY A 220 -36.83 -20.79 11.74
C GLY A 220 -38.17 -21.15 12.40
N THR A 221 -38.69 -22.34 12.09
CA THR A 221 -40.07 -22.73 12.46
C THR A 221 -40.24 -23.12 13.92
N TRP A 222 -39.20 -23.63 14.61
CA TRP A 222 -39.26 -23.99 16.03
C TRP A 222 -39.63 -22.81 16.94
N SER A 223 -39.30 -21.58 16.53
CA SER A 223 -39.65 -20.35 17.24
C SER A 223 -41.17 -20.05 17.25
N SER A 224 -41.94 -20.73 16.38
CA SER A 224 -43.35 -20.42 16.14
C SER A 224 -44.33 -21.52 16.54
N VAL A 225 -43.87 -22.73 16.90
CA VAL A 225 -44.75 -23.92 16.96
C VAL A 225 -44.86 -24.59 18.32
N ASP A 226 -43.86 -24.52 19.21
CA ASP A 226 -43.90 -25.34 20.44
C ASP A 226 -43.39 -24.60 21.68
N ALA A 227 -44.33 -24.13 22.52
CA ALA A 227 -44.02 -23.50 23.81
C ALA A 227 -43.30 -24.45 24.80
N SER A 228 -43.15 -25.73 24.45
CA SER A 228 -42.39 -26.69 25.24
C SER A 228 -40.90 -26.80 24.88
N VAL A 229 -40.46 -26.23 23.76
CA VAL A 229 -39.03 -26.14 23.41
C VAL A 229 -38.41 -24.94 24.13
N ILE A 230 -37.39 -25.20 24.94
CA ILE A 230 -36.57 -24.19 25.63
C ILE A 230 -35.27 -24.04 24.85
N ILE A 231 -34.95 -22.81 24.46
CA ILE A 231 -33.65 -22.44 23.87
C ILE A 231 -32.79 -21.83 24.98
N GLY A 232 -31.52 -22.22 25.06
CA GLY A 232 -30.54 -21.55 25.91
C GLY A 232 -30.56 -20.02 25.69
N GLN A 233 -30.27 -19.22 26.72
CA GLN A 233 -30.30 -17.75 26.62
C GLN A 233 -29.28 -17.25 25.58
N TYR A 234 -29.76 -16.98 24.37
CA TYR A 234 -29.00 -16.31 23.32
C TYR A 234 -29.81 -15.12 22.82
N PHE A 235 -29.17 -13.95 22.78
CA PHE A 235 -29.82 -12.70 22.36
C PHE A 235 -29.94 -12.68 20.84
N ALA A 236 -31.15 -12.89 20.32
CA ALA A 236 -31.45 -12.54 18.95
C ALA A 236 -31.54 -11.01 18.86
N SER A 237 -30.74 -10.40 17.99
CA SER A 237 -30.91 -8.98 17.63
C SER A 237 -31.93 -8.91 16.50
N ASN A 238 -33.01 -8.14 16.66
CA ASN A 238 -34.06 -7.99 15.64
C ASN A 238 -34.63 -9.31 15.09
N ASN A 239 -34.70 -10.37 15.92
CA ASN A 239 -35.13 -11.71 15.53
C ASN A 239 -34.22 -12.41 14.50
N VAL A 240 -32.92 -12.15 14.47
CA VAL A 240 -31.93 -12.94 13.72
C VAL A 240 -30.78 -13.36 14.61
N TYR A 241 -30.15 -14.49 14.27
CA TYR A 241 -29.00 -15.04 14.95
C TYR A 241 -27.73 -14.82 14.14
N GLU A 242 -26.73 -14.25 14.79
CA GLU A 242 -25.42 -14.01 14.22
C GLU A 242 -24.75 -15.32 13.78
N HIS A 243 -23.87 -15.23 12.78
CA HIS A 243 -23.06 -16.38 12.38
C HIS A 243 -22.25 -16.92 13.56
N ASN A 244 -22.09 -18.24 13.64
CA ASN A 244 -21.51 -18.97 14.79
C ASN A 244 -22.34 -18.91 16.08
N THR A 245 -23.56 -18.35 16.07
CA THR A 245 -24.48 -18.56 17.19
C THR A 245 -24.78 -20.05 17.31
N ILE A 246 -24.55 -20.59 18.50
CA ILE A 246 -24.87 -21.97 18.86
C ILE A 246 -26.16 -21.96 19.67
N LEU A 247 -27.15 -22.73 19.25
CA LEU A 247 -28.37 -22.94 20.00
C LEU A 247 -28.38 -24.33 20.60
N GLU A 248 -28.83 -24.41 21.85
CA GLU A 248 -29.09 -25.66 22.55
C GLU A 248 -30.59 -25.75 22.83
N PHE A 249 -31.18 -26.87 22.42
CA PHE A 249 -32.60 -27.15 22.57
C PHE A 249 -32.84 -28.15 23.69
N SER A 250 -33.89 -27.90 24.47
CA SER A 250 -34.38 -28.83 25.47
C SER A 250 -35.91 -28.77 25.56
N CYS A 251 -36.53 -29.77 26.18
CA CYS A 251 -37.97 -29.84 26.36
C CYS A 251 -38.36 -29.55 27.81
N SER A 252 -39.36 -28.69 28.01
CA SER A 252 -39.98 -28.49 29.32
C SER A 252 -40.75 -29.73 29.78
N ALA A 253 -41.26 -30.53 28.84
CA ALA A 253 -41.86 -31.85 29.06
C ALA A 253 -41.69 -32.75 27.83
N GLY A 254 -41.52 -34.06 28.04
CA GLY A 254 -41.37 -35.04 26.97
C GLY A 254 -39.93 -35.31 26.56
N SER A 255 -39.75 -35.82 25.34
CA SER A 255 -38.43 -36.14 24.76
C SER A 255 -38.18 -35.30 23.51
N LEU A 256 -36.95 -34.77 23.39
CA LEU A 256 -36.54 -33.99 22.23
C LEU A 256 -36.40 -34.91 21.00
N GLU A 257 -37.03 -34.51 19.91
CA GLU A 257 -36.85 -35.07 18.58
C GLU A 257 -36.06 -34.06 17.73
N GLY A 258 -35.10 -34.53 16.94
CA GLY A 258 -34.18 -33.67 16.18
C GLY A 258 -32.85 -33.38 16.90
N PRO A 259 -32.05 -32.42 16.39
CA PRO A 259 -30.76 -32.10 16.98
C PRO A 259 -30.90 -31.36 18.32
N ALA A 260 -30.10 -31.76 19.31
CA ALA A 260 -30.01 -31.06 20.60
C ALA A 260 -29.22 -29.76 20.51
N ILE A 261 -28.29 -29.66 19.56
CA ILE A 261 -27.42 -28.50 19.35
C ILE A 261 -27.37 -28.20 17.85
N THR A 262 -27.42 -26.92 17.50
CA THR A 262 -27.21 -26.45 16.13
C THR A 262 -26.36 -25.18 16.12
N ALA A 263 -25.67 -24.91 15.03
CA ALA A 263 -24.91 -23.68 14.84
C ALA A 263 -25.36 -22.95 13.57
N CYS A 264 -25.40 -21.62 13.63
CA CYS A 264 -25.64 -20.79 12.47
C CYS A 264 -24.40 -20.75 11.57
N GLN A 265 -24.48 -21.37 10.39
CA GLN A 265 -23.42 -21.41 9.40
C GLN A 265 -23.87 -20.73 8.11
N ASN A 266 -23.40 -19.49 7.91
CA ASN A 266 -23.65 -18.67 6.71
C ASN A 266 -25.13 -18.70 6.23
N GLY A 267 -26.05 -18.31 7.11
CA GLY A 267 -27.49 -18.25 6.82
C GLY A 267 -28.25 -19.56 6.97
N ALA A 268 -27.57 -20.68 7.26
CA ALA A 268 -28.21 -21.97 7.46
C ALA A 268 -27.89 -22.58 8.82
N TRP A 269 -28.87 -23.23 9.44
CA TRP A 269 -28.67 -24.03 10.65
C TRP A 269 -28.02 -25.36 10.31
N SER A 270 -26.96 -25.71 11.04
CA SER A 270 -26.26 -26.99 10.88
C SER A 270 -26.00 -27.63 12.25
N PRO A 271 -26.63 -28.78 12.54
CA PRO A 271 -27.63 -29.50 11.74
C PRO A 271 -28.94 -28.71 11.54
N ALA A 272 -29.69 -29.03 10.48
CA ALA A 272 -30.96 -28.37 10.14
C ALA A 272 -32.00 -28.54 11.26
N THR A 273 -32.79 -27.50 11.51
CA THR A 273 -33.68 -27.38 12.68
C THR A 273 -35.14 -27.71 12.42
N ASP A 274 -35.51 -28.06 11.19
CA ASP A 274 -36.90 -28.35 10.79
C ASP A 274 -37.54 -29.52 11.55
N SER A 275 -36.71 -30.39 12.14
CA SER A 275 -37.15 -31.57 12.91
C SER A 275 -37.22 -31.34 14.42
N VAL A 276 -36.78 -30.19 14.93
CA VAL A 276 -36.71 -29.90 16.37
C VAL A 276 -38.11 -29.74 16.94
N GLN A 277 -38.59 -30.71 17.73
CA GLN A 277 -39.89 -30.69 18.39
C GLN A 277 -39.86 -31.49 19.70
N CYS A 278 -40.79 -31.24 20.62
CA CYS A 278 -40.91 -32.00 21.86
C CYS A 278 -42.04 -33.03 21.79
N LYS A 279 -41.68 -34.31 21.85
CA LYS A 279 -42.66 -35.39 21.88
C LYS A 279 -43.18 -35.61 23.29
N GLN A 280 -44.47 -35.35 23.49
CA GLN A 280 -45.14 -35.62 24.77
C GLN A 280 -45.05 -37.11 25.12
N PRO A 281 -44.89 -37.45 26.42
CA PRO A 281 -44.95 -38.84 26.84
C PRO A 281 -46.35 -39.39 26.56
N CYS A 282 -46.43 -40.61 26.03
CA CYS A 282 -47.72 -41.25 25.78
C CYS A 282 -48.48 -41.39 27.10
N ASP A 283 -49.66 -40.79 27.19
CA ASP A 283 -50.51 -40.92 28.36
C ASP A 283 -51.08 -42.34 28.43
N SER A 284 -50.42 -43.19 29.23
CA SER A 284 -50.81 -44.59 29.43
C SER A 284 -52.22 -44.75 30.04
N ARG A 285 -52.83 -43.66 30.55
CA ARG A 285 -54.21 -43.67 31.05
C ARG A 285 -55.25 -43.74 29.95
N SER A 286 -54.92 -43.31 28.73
CA SER A 286 -55.87 -43.30 27.59
C SER A 286 -56.08 -44.68 26.95
N LEU A 287 -55.16 -45.64 27.16
CA LEU A 287 -55.24 -47.00 26.61
C LEU A 287 -55.95 -48.00 27.55
N LEU A 288 -56.12 -47.65 28.83
CA LEU A 288 -56.84 -48.47 29.82
C LEU A 288 -58.34 -48.14 29.91
N SER A 289 -58.85 -47.09 29.24
CA SER A 289 -60.28 -46.76 29.26
C SER A 289 -61.08 -47.34 28.08
N ARG A 290 -60.46 -48.14 27.20
CA ARG A 290 -61.11 -48.71 26.01
C ARG A 290 -61.02 -50.23 25.92
N GLN A 291 -60.85 -50.92 27.05
CA GLN A 291 -61.14 -52.36 27.14
C GLN A 291 -62.57 -52.56 27.61
N GLU A 292 -63.54 -52.40 26.71
CA GLU A 292 -64.73 -53.24 26.80
C GLU A 292 -64.40 -54.57 26.14
N LEU A 293 -64.50 -55.64 26.93
CA LEU A 293 -64.38 -57.02 26.50
C LEU A 293 -65.24 -57.28 25.25
N THR A 294 -64.59 -57.63 24.15
CA THR A 294 -65.16 -58.57 23.18
C THR A 294 -64.04 -59.43 22.60
N ILE A 295 -63.94 -60.64 23.11
CA ILE A 295 -63.07 -61.68 22.57
C ILE A 295 -63.70 -62.13 21.24
N THR A 296 -63.12 -61.69 20.12
CA THR A 296 -63.24 -62.39 18.84
C THR A 296 -61.86 -62.46 18.21
N VAL A 297 -61.35 -63.68 18.10
CA VAL A 297 -60.07 -64.01 17.47
C VAL A 297 -60.11 -63.58 16.00
N MET A 298 -59.35 -62.56 15.63
CA MET A 298 -58.86 -62.38 14.26
C MET A 298 -57.38 -61.99 14.32
N LEU A 299 -56.54 -62.88 13.80
CA LEU A 299 -55.17 -62.59 13.44
C LEU A 299 -55.18 -61.40 12.48
N LEU A 300 -54.49 -60.31 12.82
CA LEU A 300 -53.84 -59.42 11.85
C LEU A 300 -52.82 -58.55 12.59
N THR A 301 -51.64 -58.49 11.98
CA THR A 301 -50.37 -57.91 12.40
C THR A 301 -50.45 -56.43 12.83
N LEU A 302 -50.01 -56.12 14.05
CA LEU A 302 -49.63 -54.77 14.49
C LEU A 302 -48.20 -54.80 15.05
N PRO A 303 -47.39 -53.74 14.83
CA PRO A 303 -45.98 -53.73 15.18
C PRO A 303 -45.80 -53.67 16.70
N VAL A 304 -44.97 -54.56 17.20
CA VAL A 304 -44.66 -54.77 18.61
C VAL A 304 -43.77 -53.62 19.11
N CYS A 305 -44.30 -52.74 19.96
CA CYS A 305 -43.47 -51.98 20.90
C CYS A 305 -42.87 -52.98 21.91
N THR A 306 -41.65 -53.45 21.63
CA THR A 306 -40.92 -54.36 22.50
C THR A 306 -40.16 -53.53 23.53
N HIS A 307 -40.70 -53.36 24.73
CA HIS A 307 -39.88 -53.12 25.91
C HIS A 307 -40.13 -54.24 26.92
N LEU A 308 -39.07 -55.03 27.10
CA LEU A 308 -38.90 -56.10 28.08
C LEU A 308 -39.21 -55.57 29.49
N ILE A 309 -40.30 -56.04 30.10
CA ILE A 309 -40.53 -55.85 31.54
C ILE A 309 -40.10 -57.15 32.22
N HIS A 310 -38.95 -57.08 32.91
CA HIS A 310 -38.43 -58.15 33.74
C HIS A 310 -39.29 -58.26 35.01
N PHE A 311 -40.17 -59.27 35.09
CA PHE A 311 -40.82 -59.65 36.35
C PHE A 311 -39.86 -60.54 37.14
N HIS A 312 -39.35 -60.04 38.26
CA HIS A 312 -38.69 -60.88 39.27
C HIS A 312 -39.74 -61.28 40.31
N GLN A 313 -40.10 -62.57 40.33
CA GLN A 313 -40.95 -63.17 41.35
C GLN A 313 -40.17 -63.24 42.67
N LEU A 314 -40.76 -62.68 43.74
CA LEU A 314 -40.42 -62.99 45.12
C LEU A 314 -41.41 -64.05 45.62
N LEU A 315 -40.89 -65.27 45.83
CA LEU A 315 -41.51 -66.34 46.60
C LEU A 315 -41.01 -66.23 48.05
N VAL A 316 -41.92 -65.98 48.99
CA VAL A 316 -41.90 -66.50 50.37
C VAL A 316 -43.31 -66.96 50.69
#